data_AF-A0ABC8VRL7-F1
#
_entry.id   AF-A0ABC8VRL7-F1
#
_cell.length_a   1.000
_cell.length_b   1.000
_cell.length_c   1.000
_cell.angle_alpha   90.00
_cell.angle_beta   90.00
_cell.angle_gamma   90.00
#
_symmetry.space_group_name_H-M   'P 1'
#
loop_
_entity.id
_entity.type
_entity.pdbx_description
1 polymer ?
#
loop_
_entity_poly.entity_id
_entity_poly.type
_entity_poly.pdbx_seq_one_letter_code
_entity_poly.pdbx_strand_id
1 'polypeptide(L)'
;MGEIVAVKVLFETSSGFAIFCFDGGFLNEANAIETLWTHFVSKTTASLAVLPLGFEMFENKSDAINPISGIDERLTRMIRNGGLGRHFLITCQYDEAVLEVMWGLKTSCILYCPKRNQS
;
A
#
# COMPACT_ATOMS: atom_id res chain seq x y z
N MET A 1 -24.64 -5.08 -7.31
CA MET A 1 -23.41 -4.26 -7.27
C MET A 1 -22.63 -4.81 -6.08
N GLY A 2 -21.57 -5.59 -6.35
CA GLY A 2 -20.82 -6.28 -5.29
C GLY A 2 -20.12 -5.26 -4.38
N GLU A 3 -19.99 -5.57 -3.09
CA GLU A 3 -19.19 -4.75 -2.17
C GLU A 3 -17.78 -4.58 -2.72
N ILE A 4 -17.34 -3.33 -2.90
CA ILE A 4 -15.94 -3.02 -3.16
C ILE A 4 -15.18 -3.27 -1.86
N VAL A 5 -14.45 -4.36 -1.78
CA VAL A 5 -13.57 -4.64 -0.63
C VAL A 5 -12.29 -3.82 -0.81
N ALA A 6 -12.30 -2.58 -0.30
CA ALA A 6 -11.12 -1.73 -0.35
C ALA A 6 -10.07 -2.20 0.69
N VAL A 7 -8.89 -2.61 0.22
CA VAL A 7 -7.77 -3.06 1.06
C VAL A 7 -6.74 -1.93 1.17
N LYS A 8 -6.32 -1.59 2.38
CA LYS A 8 -5.21 -0.65 2.59
C LYS A 8 -3.88 -1.40 2.62
N VAL A 9 -2.94 -0.96 1.81
CA VAL A 9 -1.57 -1.51 1.78
C VAL A 9 -0.61 -0.49 2.36
N LEU A 10 0.06 -0.85 3.45
CA LEU A 10 1.21 -0.12 3.98
C LEU A 10 2.47 -0.62 3.29
N PHE A 11 3.20 0.30 2.66
CA PHE A 11 4.38 -0.02 1.88
C PHE A 11 5.58 0.80 2.36
N GLU A 12 6.65 0.11 2.77
CA GLU A 12 7.91 0.73 3.14
C GLU A 12 8.72 1.08 1.88
N THR A 13 9.21 2.32 1.80
CA THR A 13 10.10 2.79 0.72
C THR A 13 11.52 3.03 1.26
N SER A 14 12.44 3.40 0.37
CA SER A 14 13.79 3.80 0.78
C SER A 14 13.82 5.12 1.57
N SER A 15 12.77 5.95 1.49
CA SER A 15 12.70 7.28 2.10
C SER A 15 11.60 7.44 3.16
N GLY A 16 10.72 6.45 3.34
CA GLY A 16 9.62 6.52 4.29
C GLY A 16 8.57 5.45 4.07
N PHE A 17 7.30 5.81 4.27
CA PHE A 17 6.16 4.90 4.14
C PHE A 17 5.08 5.49 3.22
N ALA A 18 4.46 4.63 2.42
CA ALA A 18 3.32 4.94 1.57
C ALA A 18 2.11 4.10 1.99
N ILE A 19 0.92 4.70 1.89
CA ILE A 19 -0.35 3.98 2.00
C ILE A 19 -1.02 3.98 0.63
N PHE A 20 -1.48 2.81 0.20
CA PHE A 20 -2.27 2.63 -1.00
C PHE A 20 -3.65 2.05 -0.67
N CYS A 21 -4.65 2.39 -1.48
CA CYS A 21 -5.91 1.68 -1.57
C CYS A 21 -5.81 0.71 -2.74
N PHE A 22 -6.01 -0.57 -2.46
CA PHE A 22 -6.07 -1.64 -3.44
C PHE A 22 -7.51 -2.15 -3.54
N ASP A 23 -7.98 -2.43 -4.75
CA ASP A 23 -9.27 -3.07 -4.95
C ASP A 23 -9.16 -4.57 -4.65
N GLY A 24 -9.61 -4.98 -3.47
CA GLY A 24 -9.64 -6.37 -3.03
C GLY A 24 -10.59 -7.25 -3.84
N GLY A 25 -11.42 -6.68 -4.73
CA GLY A 25 -12.19 -7.45 -5.71
C GLY A 25 -11.30 -8.38 -6.55
N PHE A 26 -10.09 -7.93 -6.89
CA PHE A 26 -9.12 -8.72 -7.67
C PHE A 26 -8.63 -9.99 -6.96
N LEU A 27 -8.72 -10.04 -5.62
CA LEU A 27 -8.30 -11.24 -4.85
C LEU A 27 -9.31 -12.38 -4.96
N ASN A 28 -10.55 -12.10 -5.38
CA ASN A 28 -11.63 -13.07 -5.46
C ASN A 28 -11.80 -13.66 -6.87
N GLU A 29 -10.96 -13.28 -7.83
CA GLU A 29 -11.03 -13.76 -9.20
C GLU A 29 -10.47 -15.18 -9.37
N ALA A 30 -11.01 -15.92 -10.34
CA ALA A 30 -10.36 -17.14 -10.80
C ALA A 30 -8.99 -16.76 -11.42
N ASN A 31 -7.92 -17.39 -10.95
CA ASN A 31 -6.52 -17.03 -11.29
C ASN A 31 -6.10 -15.63 -10.80
N ALA A 32 -6.56 -15.22 -9.62
CA ALA A 32 -6.26 -13.92 -9.00
C ALA A 32 -4.79 -13.47 -9.13
N ILE A 33 -3.82 -14.38 -8.95
CA ILE A 33 -2.39 -14.06 -9.08
C ILE A 33 -2.01 -13.63 -10.50
N GLU A 34 -2.45 -14.37 -11.52
CA GLU A 34 -2.13 -14.04 -12.91
C GLU A 34 -2.79 -12.72 -13.31
N THR A 35 -4.06 -12.51 -12.95
CA THR A 35 -4.74 -11.22 -13.18
C THR A 35 -3.97 -10.08 -12.51
N LEU A 36 -3.56 -10.28 -11.25
CA LEU A 36 -2.83 -9.28 -10.48
C LEU A 36 -1.54 -8.84 -11.21
N TRP A 37 -0.77 -9.79 -11.75
CA TRP A 37 0.45 -9.47 -12.50
C TRP A 37 0.17 -8.56 -13.69
N THR A 38 -0.94 -8.76 -14.41
CA THR A 38 -1.28 -7.90 -15.56
C THR A 38 -1.49 -6.44 -15.17
N HIS A 39 -2.00 -6.18 -13.96
CA HIS A 39 -2.19 -4.82 -13.46
C HIS A 39 -0.86 -4.13 -13.17
N PHE A 40 0.16 -4.85 -12.71
CA PHE A 40 1.46 -4.29 -12.37
C PHE A 40 2.47 -4.19 -13.53
N VAL A 41 2.06 -4.50 -14.77
CA VAL A 41 2.91 -4.39 -15.98
C VAL A 41 3.26 -2.95 -16.33
N SER A 42 2.35 -2.00 -16.11
CA SER A 42 2.52 -0.61 -16.53
C SER A 42 1.94 0.38 -15.53
N LYS A 43 2.34 1.65 -15.67
CA LYS A 43 1.77 2.74 -14.87
C LYS A 43 0.25 2.88 -15.08
N THR A 44 -0.19 2.73 -16.32
CA THR A 44 -1.61 2.90 -16.65
C THR A 44 -2.46 1.80 -16.03
N THR A 45 -2.02 0.54 -16.15
CA THR A 45 -2.74 -0.62 -15.63
C THR A 45 -2.73 -0.69 -14.11
N ALA A 46 -1.65 -0.27 -13.46
CA ALA A 46 -1.56 -0.32 -12.00
C ALA A 46 -2.45 0.76 -11.34
N SER A 47 -2.69 1.89 -12.03
CA SER A 47 -3.64 2.90 -11.54
C SER A 47 -5.10 2.43 -11.51
N LEU A 48 -5.42 1.33 -12.21
CA LEU A 48 -6.73 0.68 -12.16
C LEU A 48 -6.89 -0.21 -10.93
N ALA A 49 -5.79 -0.75 -10.39
CA ALA A 49 -5.81 -1.65 -9.25
C ALA A 49 -5.46 -0.97 -7.93
N VAL A 50 -4.65 0.09 -7.98
CA VAL A 50 -4.06 0.73 -6.82
C VAL A 50 -4.17 2.25 -6.93
N LEU A 51 -4.66 2.88 -5.87
CA LEU A 51 -4.69 4.33 -5.69
C LEU A 51 -3.76 4.74 -4.53
N PRO A 52 -2.83 5.70 -4.73
CA PRO A 52 -2.04 6.24 -3.63
C PRO A 52 -2.92 7.08 -2.70
N LEU A 53 -2.88 6.79 -1.39
CA LEU A 53 -3.63 7.52 -0.36
C LEU A 53 -2.76 8.50 0.42
N GLY A 54 -1.46 8.24 0.54
CA GLY A 54 -0.54 9.14 1.23
C GLY A 54 0.89 8.62 1.25
N PHE A 55 1.82 9.54 1.46
CA PHE A 55 3.25 9.25 1.64
C PHE A 55 3.82 10.17 2.71
N GLU A 56 4.58 9.62 3.65
CA GLU A 56 5.39 10.41 4.58
C GLU A 56 6.84 9.93 4.57
N MET A 57 7.75 10.89 4.63
CA MET A 57 9.17 10.64 4.75
C MET A 57 9.56 10.36 6.20
N PHE A 58 10.41 9.36 6.39
CA PHE A 58 11.01 9.02 7.67
C PHE A 58 12.51 8.89 7.48
N GLU A 59 13.26 9.83 8.07
CA GLU A 59 14.73 9.80 8.03
C GLU A 59 15.26 8.56 8.74
N ASN A 60 14.64 8.19 9.87
CA ASN A 60 14.90 6.95 10.57
C ASN A 60 13.61 6.10 10.64
N LYS A 61 13.54 5.07 9.80
CA LYS A 61 12.37 4.18 9.72
C LYS A 61 12.21 3.31 10.98
N SER A 62 13.29 3.03 11.71
CA SER A 62 13.25 2.27 12.97
C SER A 62 12.54 3.03 14.10
N ASP A 63 12.46 4.36 14.01
CA ASP A 63 11.71 5.18 14.95
C ASP A 63 10.21 5.20 14.63
N ALA A 64 9.85 4.89 13.36
CA ALA A 64 8.47 4.86 12.90
C ALA A 64 7.70 3.64 13.41
N ILE A 65 8.38 2.49 13.51
CA ILE A 65 7.83 1.22 14.02
C ILE A 65 8.83 0.68 15.03
N ASN A 66 8.65 1.05 16.30
CA ASN A 66 9.57 0.70 17.38
C ASN A 66 8.89 -0.26 18.38
N PRO A 67 9.54 -1.37 18.78
CA PRO A 67 8.95 -2.32 19.72
C PRO A 67 8.80 -1.77 21.15
N ILE A 68 9.53 -0.71 21.51
CA ILE A 68 9.53 -0.09 22.84
C ILE A 68 8.62 1.14 22.87
N SER A 69 8.78 2.07 21.92
CA SER A 69 8.01 3.33 21.87
C SER A 69 6.72 3.23 21.06
N GLY A 70 6.48 2.11 20.38
CA GLY A 70 5.30 1.89 19.56
C GLY A 70 5.42 2.47 18.14
N ILE A 71 4.27 2.75 17.53
CA ILE A 71 4.17 3.30 16.17
C ILE A 71 4.17 4.82 16.25
N ASP A 72 4.99 5.47 15.44
CA ASP A 72 5.04 6.94 15.31
C ASP A 72 3.66 7.52 14.99
N GLU A 73 3.33 8.67 15.58
CA GLU A 73 2.01 9.29 15.47
C GLU A 73 1.66 9.64 14.01
N ARG A 74 2.65 10.03 13.20
CA ARG A 74 2.46 10.36 11.80
C ARG A 74 2.10 9.11 11.00
N LEU A 75 2.78 7.99 11.23
CA LEU A 75 2.45 6.71 10.61
C LEU A 75 1.07 6.21 11.08
N THR A 76 0.77 6.34 12.37
CA THR A 76 -0.55 6.05 12.93
C THR A 76 -1.65 6.88 12.24
N ARG A 77 -1.39 8.16 12.01
CA ARG A 77 -2.30 9.07 11.30
C ARG A 77 -2.46 8.66 9.85
N MET A 78 -1.41 8.27 9.14
CA MET A 78 -1.54 7.77 7.76
C MET A 78 -2.45 6.54 7.68
N ILE A 79 -2.26 5.58 8.58
CA ILE A 79 -3.05 4.35 8.65
C ILE A 79 -4.53 4.68 8.93
N ARG A 80 -4.79 5.58 9.88
CA ARG A 80 -6.14 6.01 10.29
C ARG A 80 -6.83 6.88 9.25
N ASN A 81 -6.15 7.89 8.70
CA ASN A 81 -6.75 8.95 7.88
C ASN A 81 -6.78 8.67 6.37
N GLY A 82 -6.37 7.49 5.91
CA GLY A 82 -6.43 7.10 4.50
C GLY A 82 -7.86 6.94 3.92
N GLY A 83 -8.68 7.99 3.91
CA GLY A 83 -9.62 8.26 2.82
C GLY A 83 -11.13 8.01 3.00
N LEU A 84 -11.63 7.33 4.05
CA LEU A 84 -13.06 6.92 4.05
C LEU A 84 -13.87 7.18 5.34
N GLY A 85 -13.36 7.98 6.28
CA GLY A 85 -14.17 8.48 7.41
C GLY A 85 -14.77 7.41 8.34
N ARG A 86 -14.27 6.18 8.31
CA ARG A 86 -14.72 5.08 9.18
C ARG A 86 -13.54 4.50 9.95
N HIS A 87 -13.76 4.19 11.23
CA HIS A 87 -12.89 3.32 12.00
C HIS A 87 -12.84 1.95 11.29
N PHE A 88 -11.76 1.68 10.57
CA PHE A 88 -11.52 0.35 10.03
C PHE A 88 -10.99 -0.55 11.16
N LEU A 89 -11.61 -1.72 11.32
CA LEU A 89 -10.94 -2.86 11.93
C LEU A 89 -9.78 -3.23 11.01
N ILE A 90 -8.56 -2.91 11.43
CA ILE A 90 -7.35 -3.27 10.68
C ILE A 90 -7.08 -4.74 10.96
N THR A 91 -7.56 -5.62 10.09
CA THR A 91 -7.08 -7.01 10.04
C THR A 91 -5.87 -7.05 9.11
N CYS A 92 -4.67 -7.19 9.67
CA CYS A 92 -3.47 -7.41 8.88
C CYS A 92 -3.53 -8.82 8.28
N GLN A 93 -3.57 -8.92 6.96
CA GLN A 93 -3.47 -10.19 6.23
C GLN A 93 -2.07 -10.35 5.67
N TYR A 94 -1.58 -11.59 5.69
CA TYR A 94 -0.31 -11.99 5.12
C TYR A 94 -0.51 -13.36 4.48
N ASP A 95 -0.80 -13.36 3.18
CA ASP A 95 -0.96 -14.55 2.35
C ASP A 95 -0.22 -14.38 1.02
N GLU A 96 -0.23 -15.42 0.19
CA GLU A 96 0.48 -15.45 -1.09
C GLU A 96 0.03 -14.33 -2.03
N ALA A 97 -1.28 -14.03 -2.09
CA ALA A 97 -1.79 -12.97 -2.95
C ALA A 97 -1.36 -11.59 -2.44
N VAL A 98 -1.32 -11.38 -1.12
CA VAL A 98 -0.78 -10.15 -0.50
C VAL A 98 0.71 -9.98 -0.83
N LEU A 99 1.50 -11.06 -0.82
CA LEU A 99 2.91 -11.00 -1.21
C LEU A 99 3.10 -10.57 -2.67
N GLU A 100 2.26 -11.06 -3.57
CA GLU A 100 2.27 -10.67 -4.98
C GLU A 100 1.87 -9.20 -5.18
N VAL A 101 0.92 -8.68 -4.39
CA VAL A 101 0.58 -7.25 -4.37
C VAL A 101 1.78 -6.42 -3.90
N MET A 102 2.46 -6.83 -2.83
CA MET A 102 3.65 -6.15 -2.33
C MET A 102 4.80 -6.19 -3.36
N TRP A 103 4.96 -7.31 -4.06
CA TRP A 103 5.97 -7.44 -5.11
C TRP A 103 5.64 -6.56 -6.33
N GLY A 104 4.40 -6.56 -6.81
CA GLY A 104 3.94 -5.68 -7.89
C GLY A 104 4.08 -4.19 -7.56
N LEU A 105 3.78 -3.81 -6.31
CA LEU A 105 4.04 -2.47 -5.79
C LEU A 105 5.53 -2.15 -5.75
N LYS A 106 6.40 -3.09 -5.38
CA LYS A 106 7.86 -2.84 -5.37
C LYS A 106 8.40 -2.60 -6.77
N THR A 107 7.94 -3.37 -7.76
CA THR A 107 8.34 -3.23 -9.17
C THR A 107 7.83 -1.90 -9.75
N SER A 108 6.60 -1.51 -9.40
CA SER A 108 5.95 -0.35 -9.98
C SER A 108 6.13 0.97 -9.19
N CYS A 109 6.41 0.94 -7.89
CA CYS A 109 6.59 2.13 -7.02
C CYS A 109 7.73 3.04 -7.49
N ILE A 110 8.72 2.52 -8.22
CA ILE A 110 9.74 3.35 -8.90
C ILE A 110 9.09 4.41 -9.84
N LEU A 111 7.87 4.16 -10.33
CA LEU A 111 7.10 5.04 -11.23
C LEU A 111 6.15 6.02 -10.52
N TYR A 112 5.89 5.83 -9.21
CA TYR A 112 4.85 6.55 -8.45
C TYR A 112 5.34 7.20 -7.18
N CYS A 113 6.37 6.64 -6.55
CA CYS A 113 6.93 7.15 -5.32
C CYS A 113 7.88 8.32 -5.65
N PRO A 114 7.73 9.49 -5.02
CA PRO A 114 8.61 10.64 -5.28
C PRO A 114 10.07 10.23 -5.09
N LYS A 115 10.89 10.39 -6.14
CA LYS A 115 12.35 10.23 -5.99
C LYS A 115 12.88 11.39 -5.15
N ARG A 116 13.81 11.08 -4.25
CA ARG A 116 14.60 12.06 -3.49
C ARG A 116 15.15 13.09 -4.48
N ASN A 117 14.69 14.34 -4.42
CA ASN A 117 15.35 15.44 -5.09
C ASN A 117 16.76 15.54 -4.47
N GLN A 118 17.78 15.14 -5.21
CA GLN A 118 19.16 15.42 -4.86
C GLN A 118 19.36 16.92 -5.08
N SER A 119 19.38 17.68 -3.98
CA SER A 119 19.92 19.04 -3.92
C SER A 119 21.35 18.94 -3.43
#